data_AF-A0A1I7E351-F1
#
_entry.id   AF-A0A1I7E351-F1
#
_cell.length_a   1.000
_cell.length_b   1.000
_cell.length_c   1.000
_cell.angle_alpha   90.00
_cell.angle_beta   90.00
_cell.angle_gamma   90.00
#
_symmetry.space_group_name_H-M   'P 1'
#
loop_
_entity.id
_entity.type
_entity.pdbx_description
1 polymer ?
#
loop_
_entity_poly.entity_id
_entity_poly.type
_entity_poly.pdbx_seq_one_letter_code
_entity_poly.pdbx_strand_id
1 'polypeptide(L)'
;MEKVIIELDRRWELADFAVLTKEYLQLYGFFYSLRERQKIVAKQLQSGGIPKGYSTMPWEGGHSVVNFFRSVYSSTPSDYRPVVKKIQYASPGFIELSALTDIAWQVAGLVTAIGASILAANKVVDQIMRTYRQREWAKLKSEKLRLENEQLEIKRVREAVKALESVMSLSEEQRKNLVLLSGADELVQLKMLLAVYRRVLPLAELQQSGKANFTKD
;
A
#
# COMPACT_ATOMS: atom_id res chain seq x y z
N MET A 1 1.62 13.53 18.29
CA MET A 1 0.50 12.97 17.51
C MET A 1 -0.67 13.92 17.60
N GLU A 2 -1.47 13.96 16.57
CA GLU A 2 -2.55 14.94 16.36
C GLU A 2 -3.88 14.21 16.18
N LYS A 3 -4.97 14.99 16.21
CA LYS A 3 -6.34 14.49 16.04
C LYS A 3 -6.62 14.23 14.56
N VAL A 4 -7.09 13.02 14.27
CA VAL A 4 -7.58 12.60 12.94
C VAL A 4 -8.99 12.04 13.11
N ILE A 5 -9.93 12.49 12.28
CA ILE A 5 -11.31 12.01 12.26
C ILE A 5 -11.52 11.12 11.04
N ILE A 6 -12.19 9.98 11.26
CA ILE A 6 -12.83 9.22 10.20
C ILE A 6 -14.32 9.30 10.47
N GLU A 7 -15.08 9.94 9.57
CA GLU A 7 -16.52 10.06 9.74
C GLU A 7 -17.18 8.70 9.45
N LEU A 8 -18.22 8.38 10.23
CA LEU A 8 -19.00 7.16 10.08
C LEU A 8 -20.44 7.53 9.76
N ASP A 9 -20.97 6.95 8.70
CA ASP A 9 -22.37 7.08 8.33
C ASP A 9 -22.95 5.72 7.91
N ARG A 10 -24.27 5.68 7.70
CA ARG A 10 -25.04 4.48 7.37
C ARG A 10 -24.91 3.38 8.43
N ARG A 11 -25.44 2.21 8.10
CA ARG A 11 -25.40 1.04 8.99
C ARG A 11 -24.06 0.32 8.84
N TRP A 12 -23.36 0.16 9.96
CA TRP A 12 -22.15 -0.63 10.04
C TRP A 12 -22.45 -2.03 10.58
N GLU A 13 -21.86 -3.03 9.93
CA GLU A 13 -21.75 -4.38 10.44
C GLU A 13 -20.43 -4.53 11.20
N LEU A 14 -20.35 -5.48 12.13
CA LEU A 14 -19.10 -5.74 12.86
C LEU A 14 -17.92 -6.06 11.92
N ALA A 15 -18.22 -6.70 10.78
CA ALA A 15 -17.24 -6.97 9.73
C ALA A 15 -16.65 -5.70 9.13
N ASP A 16 -17.44 -4.62 8.98
CA ASP A 16 -16.95 -3.35 8.44
C ASP A 16 -15.87 -2.73 9.35
N PHE A 17 -16.06 -2.80 10.67
CA PHE A 17 -15.05 -2.32 11.62
C PHE A 17 -13.76 -3.15 11.57
N ALA A 18 -13.88 -4.47 11.43
CA ALA A 18 -12.72 -5.35 11.28
C ALA A 18 -11.94 -5.03 9.99
N VAL A 19 -12.64 -4.79 8.88
CA VAL A 19 -12.05 -4.37 7.60
C VAL A 19 -11.38 -3.00 7.75
N LEU A 20 -12.11 -1.99 8.24
CA LEU A 20 -11.58 -0.64 8.40
C LEU A 20 -10.30 -0.65 9.23
N THR A 21 -10.35 -1.23 10.42
CA THR A 21 -9.21 -1.20 11.36
C THR A 21 -8.01 -1.95 10.80
N LYS A 22 -8.21 -3.14 10.24
CA LYS A 22 -7.12 -3.95 9.68
C LYS A 22 -6.46 -3.26 8.48
N GLU A 23 -7.25 -2.82 7.50
CA GLU A 23 -6.69 -2.26 6.29
C GLU A 23 -6.10 -0.86 6.51
N TYR A 24 -6.73 -0.04 7.36
CA TYR A 24 -6.19 1.26 7.75
C TYR A 24 -4.82 1.12 8.41
N LEU A 25 -4.65 0.19 9.37
CA LEU A 25 -3.35 -0.02 10.04
C LEU A 25 -2.26 -0.50 9.08
N GLN A 26 -2.60 -1.35 8.11
CA GLN A 26 -1.66 -1.84 7.10
C GLN A 26 -1.17 -0.71 6.18
N LEU A 27 -2.10 0.13 5.70
CA LEU A 27 -1.76 1.29 4.87
C LEU A 27 -1.01 2.36 5.65
N TYR A 28 -1.39 2.59 6.90
CA TYR A 28 -0.70 3.52 7.80
C TYR A 28 0.77 3.12 8.00
N GLY A 29 1.04 1.85 8.35
CA GLY A 29 2.39 1.34 8.52
C GLY A 29 3.22 1.42 7.22
N PHE A 30 2.59 1.17 6.07
CA PHE A 30 3.21 1.34 4.76
C PHE A 30 3.66 2.79 4.51
N PHE A 31 2.77 3.77 4.67
CA PHE A 31 3.11 5.17 4.46
C PHE A 31 4.10 5.71 5.51
N TYR A 32 4.01 5.25 6.76
CA TYR A 32 5.04 5.51 7.77
C TYR A 32 6.42 5.02 7.29
N SER A 33 6.48 3.78 6.82
CA SER A 33 7.72 3.18 6.32
C SER A 33 8.27 3.89 5.10
N LEU A 34 7.41 4.40 4.20
CA LEU A 34 7.84 5.26 3.08
C LEU A 34 8.45 6.57 3.59
N ARG A 35 7.75 7.28 4.49
CA ARG A 35 8.18 8.59 5.00
C ARG A 35 9.54 8.52 5.69
N GLU A 36 9.75 7.53 6.55
CA GLU A 36 11.00 7.41 7.30
C GLU A 36 12.14 6.76 6.49
N ARG A 37 11.86 6.28 5.26
CA ARG A 37 12.82 5.46 4.50
C ARG A 37 14.13 6.17 4.25
N GLN A 38 14.08 7.45 3.83
CA GLN A 38 15.30 8.21 3.54
C GLN A 38 16.20 8.34 4.76
N LYS A 39 15.62 8.63 5.94
CA LYS A 39 16.36 8.75 7.20
C LYS A 39 16.98 7.42 7.61
N ILE A 40 16.24 6.31 7.46
CA ILE A 40 16.75 4.97 7.76
C ILE A 40 17.94 4.61 6.86
N VAL A 41 17.80 4.84 5.55
CA VAL A 41 18.85 4.60 4.56
C VAL A 41 20.09 5.44 4.87
N ALA A 42 19.93 6.74 5.14
CA ALA A 42 21.03 7.64 5.48
C ALA A 42 21.78 7.18 6.73
N LYS A 43 21.06 6.79 7.79
CA LYS A 43 21.64 6.27 9.03
C LYS A 43 22.40 4.96 8.79
N GLN A 44 21.87 4.06 7.97
CA GLN A 44 22.52 2.78 7.63
C GLN A 44 23.84 3.00 6.89
N LEU A 45 23.84 3.89 5.88
CA LEU A 45 25.03 4.26 5.13
C LEU A 45 26.11 4.90 6.03
N GLN A 46 25.71 5.81 6.92
CA GLN A 46 26.63 6.41 7.91
C GLN A 46 27.26 5.37 8.84
N SER A 47 26.52 4.30 9.19
CA SER A 47 27.04 3.19 10.00
C SER A 47 27.81 2.13 9.21
N GLY A 48 28.10 2.35 7.92
CA GLY A 48 28.80 1.39 7.05
C GLY A 48 27.95 0.18 6.62
N GLY A 49 26.66 0.19 6.91
CA GLY A 49 25.72 -0.86 6.52
C GLY A 49 25.22 -0.69 5.08
N ILE A 50 24.83 -1.81 4.45
CA ILE A 50 24.11 -1.79 3.18
C ILE A 50 22.62 -1.61 3.49
N PRO A 51 21.95 -0.56 2.97
CA PRO A 51 20.54 -0.37 3.21
C PRO A 51 19.70 -1.51 2.65
N LYS A 52 19.24 -2.41 3.54
CA LYS A 52 18.37 -3.51 3.12
C LYS A 52 16.95 -2.97 2.96
N GLY A 53 16.40 -3.15 1.76
CA GLY A 53 14.99 -2.96 1.49
C GLY A 53 14.21 -4.24 1.73
N TYR A 54 13.00 -4.27 1.20
CA TYR A 54 12.18 -5.48 1.14
C TYR A 54 12.58 -6.39 -0.02
N SER A 55 13.62 -6.06 -0.81
CA SER A 55 14.14 -6.92 -1.88
C SER A 55 14.64 -8.28 -1.41
N THR A 56 15.09 -8.39 -0.15
CA THR A 56 15.60 -9.65 0.40
C THR A 56 14.49 -10.59 0.89
N MET A 57 13.22 -10.17 0.83
CA MET A 57 12.10 -11.06 1.13
C MET A 57 11.81 -11.99 -0.05
N PRO A 58 11.32 -13.22 0.17
CA PRO A 58 11.11 -14.18 -0.91
C PRO A 58 10.03 -13.75 -1.92
N TRP A 59 9.04 -12.93 -1.52
CA TRP A 59 7.97 -12.46 -2.41
C TRP A 59 7.25 -13.56 -3.22
N GLU A 60 7.17 -14.78 -2.67
CA GLU A 60 6.68 -15.99 -3.34
C GLU A 60 5.15 -16.17 -3.28
N GLY A 61 4.43 -15.27 -2.60
CA GLY A 61 2.97 -15.37 -2.51
C GLY A 61 2.37 -14.70 -1.28
N GLY A 62 1.17 -15.14 -0.89
CA GLY A 62 0.37 -14.51 0.16
C GLY A 62 1.09 -14.36 1.51
N HIS A 63 1.87 -15.38 1.92
CA HIS A 63 2.65 -15.33 3.15
C HIS A 63 3.71 -14.22 3.15
N SER A 64 4.36 -13.97 2.01
CA SER A 64 5.32 -12.87 1.87
C SER A 64 4.63 -11.51 2.06
N VAL A 65 3.42 -11.36 1.53
CA VAL A 65 2.65 -10.12 1.68
C VAL A 65 2.21 -9.89 3.13
N VAL A 66 1.81 -10.95 3.85
CA VAL A 66 1.48 -10.85 5.28
C VAL A 66 2.69 -10.41 6.09
N ASN A 67 3.86 -11.01 5.84
CA ASN A 67 5.09 -10.64 6.54
C ASN A 67 5.56 -9.23 6.20
N PHE A 68 5.39 -8.80 4.96
CA PHE A 68 5.63 -7.42 4.56
C PHE A 68 4.79 -6.44 5.40
N PHE A 69 3.47 -6.65 5.48
CA PHE A 69 2.61 -5.76 6.27
C PHE A 69 2.85 -5.85 7.78
N ARG A 70 3.18 -7.04 8.30
CA ARG A 70 3.63 -7.20 9.69
C ARG A 70 4.91 -6.40 9.96
N SER A 71 5.86 -6.44 9.03
CA SER A 71 7.14 -5.74 9.13
C SER A 71 6.95 -4.21 9.12
N VAL A 72 6.24 -3.66 8.13
CA VAL A 72 5.98 -2.19 8.06
C VAL A 72 5.13 -1.68 9.22
N TYR A 73 4.26 -2.51 9.80
CA TYR A 73 3.54 -2.15 11.02
C TYR A 73 4.46 -2.17 12.25
N SER A 74 5.31 -3.19 12.36
CA SER A 74 6.26 -3.32 13.47
C SER A 74 7.33 -2.22 13.48
N SER A 75 7.69 -1.70 12.31
CA SER A 75 8.67 -0.61 12.17
C SER A 75 8.13 0.75 12.61
N THR A 76 6.81 0.92 12.73
CA THR A 76 6.22 2.11 13.35
C THR A 76 6.41 2.04 14.87
N PRO A 77 7.16 2.98 15.49
CA PRO A 77 7.30 3.07 16.94
C PRO A 77 5.93 3.19 17.61
N SER A 78 5.81 2.63 18.83
CA SER A 78 4.54 2.64 19.60
C SER A 78 3.91 4.02 19.69
N ASP A 79 4.73 5.05 19.89
CA ASP A 79 4.30 6.42 20.12
C ASP A 79 3.78 7.11 18.85
N TYR A 80 4.00 6.47 17.69
CA TYR A 80 3.56 6.93 16.37
C TYR A 80 2.49 6.01 15.75
N ARG A 81 2.07 4.96 16.46
CA ARG A 81 0.95 4.11 15.99
C ARG A 81 -0.37 4.83 16.23
N PRO A 82 -1.34 4.74 15.31
CA PRO A 82 -2.64 5.37 15.51
C PRO A 82 -3.38 4.69 16.67
N VAL A 83 -3.92 5.49 17.57
CA VAL A 83 -4.69 5.03 18.74
C VAL A 83 -6.08 5.63 18.71
N VAL A 84 -7.10 4.80 18.93
CA VAL A 84 -8.48 5.26 19.08
C VAL A 84 -8.62 6.07 20.36
N LYS A 85 -9.05 7.33 20.25
CA LYS A 85 -9.35 8.22 21.38
C LYS A 85 -10.83 8.21 21.74
N LYS A 86 -11.69 8.22 20.72
CA LYS A 86 -13.14 8.21 20.90
C LYS A 86 -13.80 7.54 19.70
N ILE A 87 -14.86 6.79 19.95
CA ILE A 87 -15.78 6.34 18.90
C ILE A 87 -17.16 6.84 19.29
N GLN A 88 -17.83 7.52 18.37
CA GLN A 88 -19.23 7.85 18.48
C GLN A 88 -19.96 7.16 17.34
N TYR A 89 -20.83 6.22 17.68
CA TYR A 89 -21.64 5.50 16.71
C TYR A 89 -23.11 5.92 16.85
N ALA A 90 -23.59 6.67 15.86
CA ALA A 90 -24.98 6.97 15.53
C ALA A 90 -24.93 7.95 14.35
N SER A 91 -25.44 7.60 13.17
CA SER A 91 -25.31 8.39 11.94
C SER A 91 -25.85 9.83 12.13
N PRO A 92 -25.01 10.90 11.98
CA PRO A 92 -23.57 10.88 11.70
C PRO A 92 -22.69 10.62 12.94
N GLY A 93 -21.77 9.66 12.83
CA GLY A 93 -20.81 9.26 13.86
C GLY A 93 -19.36 9.50 13.42
N PHE A 94 -18.39 9.09 14.25
CA PHE A 94 -16.96 9.20 13.92
C PHE A 94 -16.07 8.26 14.74
N ILE A 95 -14.87 8.00 14.20
CA ILE A 95 -13.71 7.46 14.93
C ILE A 95 -12.69 8.58 15.05
N GLU A 96 -12.40 8.99 16.27
CA GLU A 96 -11.29 9.91 16.57
C GLU A 96 -10.03 9.10 16.87
N LEU A 97 -9.00 9.35 16.07
CA LEU A 97 -7.68 8.77 16.20
C LEU A 97 -6.69 9.84 16.69
N SER A 98 -5.75 9.43 17.53
CA SER A 98 -4.49 10.13 17.72
C SER A 98 -3.46 9.47 16.82
N ALA A 99 -2.99 10.19 15.81
CA ALA A 99 -2.09 9.67 14.78
C ALA A 99 -1.15 10.77 14.25
N LEU A 100 -0.17 10.41 13.44
CA LEU A 100 0.54 11.37 12.59
C LEU A 100 -0.36 11.76 11.41
N THR A 101 -0.76 13.03 11.38
CA THR A 101 -1.73 13.60 10.44
C THR A 101 -1.29 13.50 8.99
N ASP A 102 -0.01 13.75 8.70
CA ASP A 102 0.57 13.64 7.38
C ASP A 102 0.47 12.22 6.79
N ILE A 103 0.54 11.18 7.63
CA ILE A 103 0.37 9.78 7.20
C ILE A 103 -1.10 9.44 7.04
N ALA A 104 -1.96 9.89 7.95
CA ALA A 104 -3.40 9.70 7.83
C ALA A 104 -3.94 10.32 6.53
N TRP A 105 -3.46 11.51 6.16
CA TRP A 105 -3.81 12.16 4.90
C TRP A 105 -3.30 11.42 3.67
N GLN A 106 -2.13 10.76 3.74
CA GLN A 106 -1.68 9.90 2.64
C GLN A 106 -2.58 8.68 2.45
N VAL A 107 -3.06 8.07 3.54
CA VAL A 107 -4.07 7.01 3.48
C VAL A 107 -5.37 7.54 2.85
N ALA A 108 -5.87 8.68 3.32
CA ALA A 108 -7.09 9.31 2.79
C ALA A 108 -6.98 9.68 1.30
N GLY A 109 -5.84 10.22 0.88
CA GLY A 109 -5.56 10.55 -0.51
C GLY A 109 -5.55 9.32 -1.39
N LEU A 110 -4.95 8.22 -0.93
CA LEU A 110 -4.94 6.94 -1.64
C LEU A 110 -6.36 6.35 -1.76
N VAL A 111 -7.13 6.33 -0.66
CA VAL A 111 -8.53 5.86 -0.66
C VAL A 111 -9.36 6.67 -1.64
N THR A 112 -9.21 7.99 -1.63
CA THR A 112 -9.94 8.91 -2.52
C THR A 112 -9.56 8.72 -3.99
N ALA A 113 -8.26 8.60 -4.30
CA ALA A 113 -7.78 8.36 -5.67
C ALA A 113 -8.33 7.06 -6.26
N ILE A 114 -8.31 5.98 -5.46
CA ILE A 114 -8.85 4.68 -5.89
C ILE A 114 -10.37 4.72 -5.96
N GLY A 115 -11.06 5.30 -4.98
CA GLY A 115 -12.52 5.41 -4.97
C GLY A 115 -13.06 6.18 -6.19
N ALA A 116 -12.39 7.27 -6.59
CA ALA A 116 -12.77 8.07 -7.76
C ALA A 116 -12.61 7.32 -9.09
N SER A 117 -11.78 6.27 -9.14
CA SER A 117 -11.41 5.58 -10.38
C SER A 117 -11.48 4.04 -10.28
N ILE A 118 -12.28 3.51 -9.34
CA ILE A 118 -12.22 2.11 -8.91
C ILE A 118 -12.35 1.10 -10.05
N LEU A 119 -13.22 1.36 -11.04
CA LEU A 119 -13.39 0.51 -12.22
C LEU A 119 -12.15 0.51 -13.13
N ALA A 120 -11.56 1.69 -13.36
CA ALA A 120 -10.36 1.83 -14.17
C ALA A 120 -9.15 1.20 -13.45
N ALA A 121 -9.03 1.42 -12.15
CA ALA A 121 -8.01 0.84 -11.30
C ALA A 121 -8.06 -0.70 -11.31
N ASN A 122 -9.27 -1.28 -11.15
CA ASN A 122 -9.49 -2.72 -11.25
C ASN A 122 -9.06 -3.26 -12.61
N LYS A 123 -9.42 -2.58 -13.72
CA LYS A 123 -9.03 -2.99 -15.06
C LYS A 123 -7.51 -3.03 -15.26
N VAL A 124 -6.79 -2.01 -14.77
CA VAL A 124 -5.32 -1.96 -14.81
C VAL A 124 -4.71 -3.12 -14.01
N VAL A 125 -5.17 -3.33 -12.79
CA VAL A 125 -4.68 -4.41 -11.91
C VAL A 125 -4.98 -5.78 -12.50
N ASP A 126 -6.17 -5.99 -13.05
CA ASP A 126 -6.55 -7.25 -13.71
C ASP A 126 -5.68 -7.54 -14.92
N GLN A 127 -5.40 -6.53 -15.75
CA GLN A 127 -4.53 -6.68 -16.91
C GLN A 127 -3.10 -7.04 -16.51
N ILE A 128 -2.56 -6.38 -15.47
CA ILE A 128 -1.25 -6.69 -14.89
C ILE A 128 -1.23 -8.13 -14.38
N MET A 129 -2.23 -8.52 -13.58
CA MET A 129 -2.31 -9.86 -12.98
C MET A 129 -2.49 -10.99 -14.01
N ARG A 130 -3.27 -10.76 -15.07
CA ARG A 130 -3.41 -11.70 -16.19
C ARG A 130 -2.07 -11.91 -16.90
N THR A 131 -1.38 -10.81 -17.19
CA THR A 131 -0.07 -10.84 -17.86
C THR A 131 0.98 -11.54 -16.99
N TYR A 132 0.96 -11.31 -15.68
CA TYR A 132 1.84 -11.94 -14.71
C TYR A 132 1.65 -13.48 -14.69
N ARG A 133 0.40 -13.94 -14.49
CA ARG A 133 0.09 -15.39 -14.41
C ARG A 133 0.39 -16.14 -15.71
N GLN A 134 0.00 -15.59 -16.86
CA GLN A 134 0.26 -16.22 -18.16
C GLN A 134 1.75 -16.51 -18.36
N ARG A 135 2.64 -15.68 -17.81
CA ARG A 135 4.08 -15.84 -17.95
C ARG A 135 4.72 -16.70 -16.91
N GLU A 136 4.22 -16.67 -15.68
CA GLU A 136 4.60 -17.67 -14.68
C GLU A 136 4.38 -19.08 -15.25
N TRP A 137 3.27 -19.30 -15.96
CA TRP A 137 3.02 -20.55 -16.69
C TRP A 137 3.95 -20.78 -17.89
N ALA A 138 4.30 -19.73 -18.65
CA ALA A 138 5.22 -19.86 -19.78
C ALA A 138 6.65 -20.24 -19.33
N LYS A 139 7.13 -19.68 -18.21
CA LYS A 139 8.43 -20.01 -17.61
C LYS A 139 8.52 -21.49 -17.20
N LEU A 140 7.43 -22.09 -16.74
CA LEU A 140 7.35 -23.52 -16.42
C LEU A 140 7.40 -24.42 -17.67
N LYS A 141 7.09 -23.89 -18.86
CA LYS A 141 6.92 -24.69 -20.08
C LYS A 141 8.13 -24.69 -21.02
N SER A 142 9.05 -23.71 -20.94
CA SER A 142 10.19 -23.60 -21.85
C SER A 142 11.35 -22.77 -21.28
N GLU A 143 12.52 -23.39 -21.12
CA GLU A 143 13.76 -22.73 -20.67
C GLU A 143 14.40 -21.87 -21.78
N LYS A 144 14.09 -22.15 -23.05
CA LYS A 144 14.63 -21.45 -24.23
C LYS A 144 13.96 -20.09 -24.49
N LEU A 145 12.70 -19.93 -24.08
CA LEU A 145 11.95 -18.65 -24.11
C LEU A 145 12.41 -17.67 -23.01
N ARG A 146 13.25 -18.12 -22.07
CA ARG A 146 13.63 -17.40 -20.85
C ARG A 146 14.64 -16.27 -21.10
N LEU A 147 15.54 -16.43 -22.07
CA LEU A 147 16.64 -15.48 -22.34
C LEU A 147 16.25 -14.35 -23.31
N GLU A 148 15.48 -14.64 -24.37
CA GLU A 148 15.06 -13.63 -25.36
C GLU A 148 14.02 -12.62 -24.83
N ASN A 149 13.35 -12.94 -23.71
CA ASN A 149 12.26 -12.12 -23.16
C ASN A 149 12.67 -11.25 -21.95
N GLU A 150 13.90 -11.33 -21.46
CA GLU A 150 14.27 -10.74 -20.16
C GLU A 150 14.21 -9.20 -20.18
N GLN A 151 14.70 -8.56 -21.26
CA GLN A 151 14.62 -7.10 -21.41
C GLN A 151 13.17 -6.61 -21.60
N LEU A 152 12.35 -7.37 -22.32
CA LEU A 152 10.93 -7.08 -22.50
C LEU A 152 10.16 -7.30 -21.19
N GLU A 153 10.57 -8.25 -20.35
CA GLU A 153 10.05 -8.46 -19.01
C GLU A 153 10.34 -7.27 -18.10
N ILE A 154 11.60 -6.83 -18.02
CA ILE A 154 12.00 -5.65 -17.23
C ILE A 154 11.18 -4.43 -17.66
N LYS A 155 11.10 -4.16 -18.97
CA LYS A 155 10.32 -3.02 -19.49
C LYS A 155 8.85 -3.09 -19.06
N ARG A 156 8.22 -4.26 -19.15
CA ARG A 156 6.80 -4.42 -18.81
C ARG A 156 6.53 -4.36 -17.31
N VAL A 157 7.44 -4.86 -16.48
CA VAL A 157 7.35 -4.67 -15.01
C VAL A 157 7.43 -3.18 -14.68
N ARG A 158 8.37 -2.45 -15.28
CA ARG A 158 8.48 -1.00 -15.13
C ARG A 158 7.22 -0.26 -15.57
N GLU A 159 6.63 -0.64 -16.70
CA GLU A 159 5.35 -0.07 -17.18
C GLU A 159 4.20 -0.36 -16.20
N ALA A 160 4.14 -1.58 -15.66
CA ALA A 160 3.13 -1.95 -14.66
C ALA A 160 3.29 -1.18 -13.34
N VAL A 161 4.53 -0.98 -12.86
CA VAL A 161 4.84 -0.13 -11.70
C VAL A 161 4.32 1.28 -11.95
N LYS A 162 4.71 1.90 -13.07
CA LYS A 162 4.26 3.26 -13.44
C LYS A 162 2.74 3.38 -13.53
N ALA A 163 2.08 2.37 -14.10
CA ALA A 163 0.62 2.35 -14.20
C ALA A 163 -0.03 2.32 -12.80
N LEU A 164 0.48 1.52 -11.87
CA LEU A 164 -0.02 1.49 -10.50
C LEU A 164 0.30 2.76 -9.71
N GLU A 165 1.50 3.31 -9.86
CA GLU A 165 1.87 4.60 -9.24
C GLU A 165 0.92 5.72 -9.68
N SER A 166 0.55 5.73 -10.96
CA SER A 166 -0.40 6.69 -11.54
C SER A 166 -1.81 6.49 -10.99
N VAL A 167 -2.32 5.25 -11.01
CA VAL A 167 -3.65 4.90 -10.46
C VAL A 167 -3.76 5.26 -8.99
N MET A 168 -2.70 5.05 -8.22
CA MET A 168 -2.64 5.36 -6.79
C MET A 168 -2.35 6.83 -6.50
N SER A 169 -2.11 7.65 -7.53
CA SER A 169 -1.74 9.07 -7.40
C SER A 169 -0.56 9.31 -6.45
N LEU A 170 0.47 8.45 -6.50
CA LEU A 170 1.62 8.57 -5.63
C LEU A 170 2.43 9.83 -5.97
N SER A 171 2.86 10.58 -4.95
CA SER A 171 3.73 11.75 -5.12
C SER A 171 5.13 11.36 -5.59
N GLU A 172 5.89 12.31 -6.13
CA GLU A 172 7.28 12.04 -6.54
C GLU A 172 8.15 11.55 -5.39
N GLU A 173 7.97 12.12 -4.20
CA GLU A 173 8.66 11.69 -2.99
C GLU A 173 8.28 10.25 -2.60
N GLN A 174 6.99 9.91 -2.65
CA GLN A 174 6.53 8.55 -2.38
C GLN A 174 7.12 7.54 -3.37
N ARG A 175 7.19 7.88 -4.66
CA ARG A 175 7.84 7.04 -5.69
C ARG A 175 9.33 6.85 -5.40
N LYS A 176 10.06 7.92 -5.08
CA LYS A 176 11.49 7.84 -4.68
C LYS A 176 11.67 6.93 -3.46
N ASN A 177 10.82 7.10 -2.45
CA ASN A 177 10.89 6.30 -1.23
C ASN A 177 10.51 4.85 -1.47
N LEU A 178 9.59 4.58 -2.41
CA LEU A 178 9.22 3.22 -2.82
C LEU A 178 10.41 2.51 -3.48
N VAL A 179 11.15 3.18 -4.36
CA VAL A 179 12.39 2.64 -4.95
C VAL A 179 13.40 2.29 -3.86
N LEU A 180 13.59 3.16 -2.87
CA LEU A 180 14.48 2.86 -1.74
C LEU A 180 13.95 1.71 -0.87
N LEU A 181 12.64 1.64 -0.66
CA LEU A 181 11.98 0.64 0.17
C LEU A 181 12.05 -0.75 -0.47
N SER A 182 11.93 -0.83 -1.80
CA SER A 182 12.04 -2.07 -2.57
C SER A 182 13.48 -2.50 -2.81
N GLY A 183 14.49 -1.68 -2.45
CA GLY A 183 15.88 -1.95 -2.80
C GLY A 183 16.17 -1.83 -4.30
N ALA A 184 15.48 -0.91 -4.98
CA ALA A 184 15.53 -0.66 -6.42
C ALA A 184 15.07 -1.84 -7.32
N ASP A 185 14.48 -2.89 -6.73
CA ASP A 185 13.91 -4.00 -7.49
C ASP A 185 12.47 -3.65 -7.96
N GLU A 186 12.27 -3.52 -9.27
CA GLU A 186 10.98 -3.14 -9.88
C GLU A 186 9.90 -4.23 -9.73
N LEU A 187 10.28 -5.52 -9.67
CA LEU A 187 9.33 -6.60 -9.43
C LEU A 187 8.83 -6.57 -7.99
N VAL A 188 9.71 -6.26 -7.04
CA VAL A 188 9.35 -6.03 -5.63
C VAL A 188 8.44 -4.82 -5.51
N GLN A 189 8.74 -3.70 -6.19
CA GLN A 189 7.84 -2.53 -6.24
C GLN A 189 6.45 -2.92 -6.75
N LEU A 190 6.39 -3.66 -7.87
CA LEU A 190 5.13 -4.12 -8.44
C LEU A 190 4.33 -4.95 -7.43
N LYS A 191 4.98 -5.91 -6.75
CA LYS A 191 4.32 -6.76 -5.74
C LYS A 191 3.88 -5.97 -4.52
N MET A 192 4.66 -4.99 -4.06
CA MET A 192 4.27 -4.06 -2.99
C MET A 192 3.05 -3.24 -3.38
N LEU A 193 3.02 -2.65 -4.58
CA LEU A 193 1.89 -1.86 -5.07
C LEU A 193 0.63 -2.72 -5.23
N LEU A 194 0.74 -3.91 -5.84
CA LEU A 194 -0.39 -4.86 -5.92
C LEU A 194 -0.90 -5.26 -4.54
N ALA A 195 0.01 -5.41 -3.57
CA ALA A 195 -0.36 -5.69 -2.20
C ALA A 195 -1.12 -4.51 -1.59
N VAL A 196 -0.62 -3.28 -1.70
CA VAL A 196 -1.28 -2.04 -1.25
C VAL A 196 -2.66 -1.88 -1.90
N TYR A 197 -2.78 -2.11 -3.20
CA TYR A 197 -4.05 -2.03 -3.94
C TYR A 197 -5.16 -2.87 -3.31
N ARG A 198 -4.84 -4.12 -2.95
CA ARG A 198 -5.80 -5.04 -2.32
C ARG A 198 -6.29 -4.57 -0.95
N ARG A 199 -5.56 -3.67 -0.27
CA ARG A 199 -5.92 -3.15 1.07
C ARG A 199 -6.65 -1.82 1.00
N VAL A 200 -6.32 -0.98 0.03
CA VAL A 200 -7.09 0.24 -0.20
C VAL A 200 -8.48 -0.08 -0.74
N LEU A 201 -8.63 -1.13 -1.56
CA LEU A 201 -9.91 -1.44 -2.22
C LEU A 201 -11.10 -1.53 -1.24
N PRO A 202 -11.05 -2.29 -0.13
CA PRO A 202 -12.15 -2.32 0.84
C PRO A 202 -12.44 -0.96 1.51
N LEU A 203 -11.41 -0.13 1.74
CA LEU A 203 -11.61 1.21 2.30
C LEU A 203 -12.25 2.16 1.28
N ALA A 204 -11.86 2.05 0.01
CA ALA A 204 -12.47 2.79 -1.09
C ALA A 204 -13.94 2.39 -1.28
N GLU A 205 -14.27 1.11 -1.11
CA GLU A 205 -15.66 0.61 -1.12
C GLU A 205 -16.47 1.15 0.08
N LEU A 206 -15.87 1.21 1.28
CA LEU A 206 -16.50 1.85 2.44
C LEU A 206 -16.76 3.35 2.19
N GLN A 207 -15.84 4.04 1.51
CA GLN A 207 -16.02 5.45 1.15
C GLN A 207 -17.07 5.66 0.06
N GLN A 208 -17.02 4.89 -1.02
CA GLN A 208 -17.98 4.97 -2.12
C GLN A 208 -19.39 4.60 -1.69
N SER A 209 -19.52 3.64 -0.77
CA SER A 209 -20.79 3.28 -0.14
C SER A 209 -21.24 4.27 0.93
N GLY A 210 -20.51 5.37 1.16
CA GLY A 210 -20.85 6.41 2.13
C GLY A 210 -20.87 5.91 3.57
N LYS A 211 -20.20 4.80 3.89
CA LYS A 211 -20.09 4.29 5.26
C LYS A 211 -18.99 5.02 6.02
N ALA A 212 -17.85 5.26 5.38
CA ALA A 212 -16.69 5.92 5.98
C ALA A 212 -16.26 7.13 5.14
N ASN A 213 -15.91 8.25 5.77
CA ASN A 213 -15.23 9.33 5.08
C ASN A 213 -13.85 9.55 5.69
N PHE A 214 -12.82 9.53 4.84
CA PHE A 214 -11.44 9.74 5.23
C PHE A 214 -10.92 11.12 4.80
N THR A 215 -11.72 11.89 4.04
CA THR A 215 -11.28 13.19 3.52
C THR A 215 -11.08 14.20 4.64
N LYS A 216 -10.22 15.17 4.36
CA LYS A 216 -9.93 16.28 5.26
C LYS A 216 -11.16 17.19 5.37
N ASP A 217 -11.59 17.47 6.59
CA ASP A 217 -12.32 18.71 6.91
C ASP A 217 -11.39 19.92 6.78
#